data_AF-A0A2U1K4L5-F1
#
_entry.id   AF-A0A2U1K4L5-F1
#
_cell.length_a   1.000
_cell.length_b   1.000
_cell.length_c   1.000
_cell.angle_alpha   90.00
_cell.angle_beta   90.00
_cell.angle_gamma   90.00
#
_symmetry.space_group_name_H-M   'P 1'
#
loop_
_entity.id
_entity.type
_entity.pdbx_description
1 polymer ?
#
loop_
_entity_poly.entity_id
_entity_poly.type
_entity_poly.pdbx_seq_one_letter_code
_entity_poly.pdbx_strand_id
1 'polypeptide(L)'
;MFKQLQAFANQEKMVEIYTDIEDGEKFSVAKVLDVSEDYTILANVSPNGMNDGFSLIKTDDIYQLNTETRYIQNIEKLYKAKNKTI
;
A
#
# COMPACT_ATOMS: atom_id res chain seq x y z
N MET A 1 -12.60 -4.38 -6.44
CA MET A 1 -11.41 -4.22 -5.59
C MET A 1 -10.65 -5.53 -5.37
N PHE A 2 -11.25 -6.56 -4.76
CA PHE A 2 -10.60 -7.86 -4.45
C PHE A 2 -9.61 -8.40 -5.51
N LYS A 3 -10.02 -8.58 -6.77
CA LYS A 3 -9.14 -9.08 -7.85
C LYS A 3 -7.94 -8.17 -8.13
N GLN A 4 -8.07 -6.86 -7.99
CA GLN A 4 -6.97 -5.92 -8.18
C GLN A 4 -5.94 -6.07 -7.06
N LEU A 5 -6.40 -6.12 -5.80
CA LEU A 5 -5.52 -6.35 -4.65
C LEU A 5 -4.80 -7.71 -4.76
N GLN A 6 -5.50 -8.76 -5.18
CA GLN A 6 -4.91 -10.08 -5.39
C GLN A 6 -3.79 -10.06 -6.46
N ALA A 7 -3.93 -9.22 -7.50
CA ALA A 7 -2.87 -9.03 -8.48
C ALA A 7 -1.64 -8.33 -7.87
N PHE A 8 -1.81 -7.49 -6.85
CA PHE A 8 -0.72 -6.83 -6.13
C PHE A 8 -0.07 -7.69 -5.06
N ALA A 9 -0.80 -8.62 -4.43
CA ALA A 9 -0.23 -9.53 -3.43
C ALA A 9 0.95 -10.37 -3.96
N ASN A 10 0.99 -10.61 -5.26
CA ASN A 10 2.06 -11.33 -5.94
C ASN A 10 3.18 -10.41 -6.47
N GLN A 11 3.15 -9.12 -6.14
CA GLN A 11 4.10 -8.12 -6.62
C GLN A 11 4.80 -7.44 -5.45
N GLU A 12 6.09 -7.15 -5.60
CA GLU A 12 6.82 -6.33 -4.63
C GLU A 12 6.61 -4.82 -4.84
N LYS A 13 5.46 -4.41 -5.41
CA LYS A 13 5.16 -3.00 -5.70
C LYS A 13 4.46 -2.32 -4.53
N MET A 14 4.76 -1.04 -4.35
CA MET A 14 4.04 -0.17 -3.42
C MET A 14 2.82 0.44 -4.11
N VAL A 15 1.75 0.62 -3.33
CA VAL A 15 0.46 1.12 -3.81
C VAL A 15 -0.05 2.19 -2.85
N GLU A 16 -0.64 3.25 -3.39
CA GLU A 16 -1.46 4.20 -2.61
C GLU A 16 -2.83 3.57 -2.37
N ILE A 17 -3.25 3.52 -1.11
CA ILE A 17 -4.47 2.85 -0.66
C ILE A 17 -5.39 3.90 -0.03
N TYR A 18 -6.56 4.06 -0.62
CA TYR A 18 -7.59 5.00 -0.19
C TYR A 18 -8.75 4.24 0.46
N THR A 19 -9.11 4.66 1.67
CA THR A 19 -10.14 4.00 2.50
C THR A 19 -11.22 4.94 3.03
N ASP A 20 -11.03 6.25 2.87
CA ASP A 20 -11.98 7.27 3.31
C ASP A 20 -12.55 8.00 2.09
N ILE A 21 -13.79 7.69 1.69
CA ILE A 21 -14.41 8.29 0.51
C ILE A 21 -14.76 9.78 0.71
N GLU A 22 -14.89 10.21 1.96
CA GLU A 22 -15.17 11.61 2.31
C GLU A 22 -13.90 12.46 2.28
N ASP A 23 -12.71 11.84 2.38
CA ASP A 23 -11.39 12.48 2.31
C ASP A 23 -10.52 11.85 1.21
N GLY A 24 -10.84 12.19 -0.05
CA GLY A 24 -10.17 11.64 -1.23
C GLY A 24 -8.71 12.04 -1.42
N GLU A 25 -8.16 12.94 -0.59
CA GLU A 25 -6.74 13.29 -0.61
C GLU A 25 -5.92 12.41 0.33
N LYS A 26 -6.56 11.74 1.28
CA LYS A 26 -5.90 10.91 2.29
C LYS A 26 -5.73 9.47 1.82
N PHE A 27 -4.48 9.03 1.83
CA PHE A 27 -4.11 7.66 1.50
C PHE A 27 -2.97 7.16 2.38
N SER A 28 -2.83 5.84 2.45
CA SER A 28 -1.63 5.17 2.98
C SER A 28 -0.80 4.62 1.83
N VAL A 29 0.52 4.48 2.02
CA VAL A 29 1.36 3.70 1.10
C VAL A 29 1.66 2.36 1.73
N ALA A 30 1.41 1.28 1.00
CA ALA A 30 1.72 -0.05 1.48
C ALA A 30 2.06 -1.03 0.35
N LYS A 31 2.68 -2.14 0.73
CA LYS A 31 2.70 -3.36 -0.08
C LYS A 31 1.53 -4.24 0.34
N VAL A 32 0.83 -4.80 -0.63
CA VAL A 32 -0.21 -5.82 -0.38
C VAL A 32 0.48 -7.13 -0.08
N LEU A 33 0.22 -7.73 1.08
CA LEU A 33 0.82 -9.00 1.48
C LEU A 33 -0.09 -10.19 1.20
N ASP A 34 -1.37 -10.06 1.55
CA ASP A 34 -2.37 -11.09 1.35
C ASP A 34 -3.77 -10.48 1.30
N VAL A 35 -4.69 -11.17 0.63
CA VAL A 35 -6.03 -10.68 0.33
C VAL A 35 -7.03 -11.82 0.39
N SER A 36 -8.04 -11.68 1.23
CA SER A 36 -9.27 -12.48 1.21
C SER A 36 -10.47 -11.62 0.76
N GLU A 37 -11.61 -12.26 0.59
CA GLU A 37 -12.86 -11.56 0.23
C GLU A 37 -13.22 -10.50 1.28
N ASP A 38 -12.97 -10.79 2.55
CA ASP A 38 -13.34 -9.90 3.67
C ASP A 38 -12.25 -8.91 4.04
N TYR A 39 -10.97 -9.33 4.02
CA TYR A 39 -9.86 -8.55 4.58
C TYR A 39 -8.61 -8.56 3.70
N THR A 40 -7.84 -7.47 3.83
CA THR A 40 -6.55 -7.29 3.18
C THR A 40 -5.47 -6.99 4.22
N ILE A 41 -4.34 -7.70 4.12
CA ILE A 41 -3.15 -7.48 4.94
C ILE A 41 -2.15 -6.62 4.17
N LEU A 42 -1.69 -5.55 4.82
CA LEU A 42 -0.80 -4.55 4.23
C LEU A 42 0.46 -4.39 5.07
N ALA A 43 1.62 -4.24 4.41
CA ALA A 43 2.84 -3.74 5.02
C ALA A 43 2.99 -2.25 4.71
N ASN A 44 2.80 -1.39 5.71
CA ASN A 44 2.76 0.04 5.51
C ASN A 44 4.16 0.63 5.39
N VAL A 45 4.24 1.72 4.64
CA VAL A 45 5.46 2.50 4.47
C VAL A 45 5.14 3.94 4.84
N SER A 46 5.91 4.47 5.77
CA SER A 46 5.77 5.85 6.21
C SER A 46 6.21 6.83 5.10
N PRO A 47 5.81 8.11 5.17
CA PRO A 47 6.23 9.13 4.19
C PRO A 47 7.75 9.35 4.09
N ASN A 48 8.53 8.94 5.11
CA ASN A 48 9.99 9.00 5.08
C ASN A 48 10.64 7.72 4.50
N GLY A 49 9.84 6.78 3.99
CA GLY A 49 10.29 5.54 3.36
C GLY A 49 10.73 4.46 4.35
N MET A 50 10.24 4.46 5.59
CA MET A 50 10.51 3.42 6.57
C MET A 50 9.36 2.42 6.65
N ASN A 51 9.64 1.20 7.08
CA ASN A 51 8.59 0.26 7.47
C ASN A 51 7.76 0.86 8.61
N ASP A 52 6.45 0.88 8.46
CA ASP A 52 5.50 1.50 9.40
C ASP A 52 4.42 0.51 9.87
N GLY A 53 4.88 -0.69 10.23
CA GLY A 53 4.04 -1.77 10.71
C GLY A 53 3.11 -2.37 9.64
N PHE A 54 2.06 -3.04 10.12
CA PHE A 54 1.09 -3.73 9.29
C PHE A 54 -0.33 -3.26 9.59
N SER A 55 -1.19 -3.28 8.56
CA SER A 55 -2.62 -3.01 8.69
C SER A 55 -3.43 -4.23 8.24
N LEU A 56 -4.50 -4.52 8.97
CA LEU A 56 -5.58 -5.41 8.53
C LEU A 56 -6.81 -4.54 8.31
N ILE A 57 -7.25 -4.42 7.05
CA ILE A 57 -8.40 -3.59 6.68
C ILE A 57 -9.42 -4.41 5.93
N LYS A 58 -10.70 -4.02 5.97
CA LYS A 58 -11.71 -4.72 5.16
C LYS A 58 -11.42 -4.45 3.69
N THR A 59 -11.51 -5.49 2.87
CA THR A 59 -11.26 -5.39 1.43
C THR A 59 -12.23 -4.40 0.77
N ASP A 60 -13.47 -4.34 1.25
CA ASP A 60 -14.51 -3.44 0.75
C ASP A 60 -14.37 -1.98 1.22
N ASP A 61 -13.59 -1.72 2.28
CA ASP A 61 -13.30 -0.34 2.70
C ASP A 61 -12.30 0.34 1.74
N ILE A 62 -11.55 -0.44 0.95
CA ILE A 62 -10.63 0.09 -0.05
C ILE A 62 -11.42 0.42 -1.31
N TYR A 63 -11.58 1.70 -1.63
CA TYR A 63 -12.34 2.12 -2.81
C TYR A 63 -11.44 2.52 -4.00
N GLN A 64 -10.18 2.88 -3.75
CA GLN A 64 -9.25 3.28 -4.80
C GLN A 64 -7.81 2.84 -4.51
N LEU A 65 -7.11 2.48 -5.57
CA LEU A 65 -5.69 2.18 -5.61
C LEU A 65 -5.03 3.02 -6.68
N ASN A 66 -3.93 3.70 -6.36
CA ASN A 66 -3.08 4.33 -7.37
C ASN A 66 -1.69 3.70 -7.34
N THR A 67 -1.09 3.59 -8.52
CA THR A 67 0.26 3.07 -8.72
C THR A 67 1.06 3.95 -9.63
N GLU A 68 2.38 3.82 -9.59
CA GLU A 68 3.30 4.49 -10.52
C GLU A 68 3.21 6.02 -10.49
N THR A 69 2.61 6.57 -9.44
CA THR A 69 2.59 8.00 -9.18
C THR A 69 4.02 8.48 -8.90
N ARG A 70 4.27 9.77 -9.16
CA ARG A 70 5.55 10.39 -8.81
C ARG A 70 5.86 10.25 -7.32
N TYR A 71 4.83 10.25 -6.48
CA TYR A 71 4.97 10.07 -5.03
C TYR A 71 5.48 8.66 -4.69
N ILE A 72 4.79 7.61 -5.16
CA ILE A 72 5.22 6.21 -4.96
C ILE A 72 6.65 6.00 -5.46
N GLN A 73 6.99 6.49 -6.64
CA GLN A 73 8.35 6.35 -7.20
C GLN A 73 9.43 6.98 -6.29
N ASN A 74 9.12 8.06 -5.57
CA ASN A 74 10.02 8.68 -4.62
C ASN A 74 10.09 7.88 -3.30
N ILE A 75 8.96 7.39 -2.80
CA ILE A 75 8.91 6.54 -1.61
C ILE A 75 9.70 5.24 -1.84
N GLU A 76 9.58 4.61 -3.01
CA GLU A 76 10.35 3.41 -3.35
C GLU A 76 11.86 3.66 -3.32
N LYS A 77 12.33 4.83 -3.79
CA LYS A 77 13.75 5.23 -3.70
C LYS A 77 14.19 5.37 -2.25
N LEU A 78 13.40 6.07 -1.43
CA LEU A 78 13.68 6.24 0.00
C LEU A 78 13.72 4.90 0.73
N TYR A 79 12.73 4.04 0.46
CA TYR A 79 12.62 2.71 1.05
C TYR A 79 13.82 1.84 0.72
N LYS A 80 14.25 1.82 -0.54
CA LYS A 80 15.46 1.08 -0.98
C LYS A 80 16.74 1.65 -0.36
N ALA A 81 16.82 2.95 -0.08
CA ALA A 81 17.98 3.54 0.55
C ALA A 81 18.06 3.23 2.06
N LYS A 82 16.91 3.16 2.74
CA LYS A 82 16.82 3.07 4.20
C LYS A 82 16.67 1.65 4.75
N ASN A 83 16.07 0.75 3.99
CA ASN A 83 15.76 -0.61 4.43
C ASN A 83 16.62 -1.68 3.72
N LYS A 84 17.75 -1.28 3.11
CA LYS A 84 18.77 -2.24 2.69
C LYS A 84 19.34 -2.90 3.95
N THR A 85 19.08 -4.19 4.10
CA THR A 85 19.89 -5.04 4.97
C THR A 85 21.29 -5.09 4.33
N ILE A 86 22.31 -4.75 5.12
CA ILE A 86 23.73 -4.85 4.75
C ILE A 86 24.07 -6.32 4.50
#